data_AF-A0A5J4ZDZ8-F1
#
_entry.id   AF-A0A5J4ZDZ8-F1
#
_cell.length_a   1.000
_cell.length_b   1.000
_cell.length_c   1.000
_cell.angle_alpha   90.00
_cell.angle_beta   90.00
_cell.angle_gamma   90.00
#
_symmetry.space_group_name_H-M   'P 1'
#
loop_
_entity.id
_entity.type
_entity.pdbx_description
1 polymer ?
#
loop_
_entity_poly.entity_id
_entity_poly.type
_entity_poly.pdbx_seq_one_letter_code
_entity_poly.pdbx_strand_id
1 'polypeptide(L)'
;MLVIVFRRMEADSSTVPVQPIVVAELMEPAEKADADGTMTMFVQGFITKIMQDIDGVLNPMTPGKSSASAGHDGAFETTPTVESTNPADLLDSTDKDMLDAKYWEISMYKTALEGRKGELADGETDRDDELDVQIGNKLRRDAFLVFRALCKLSMKTPPKEALADPQLMRGKIVALELLKILLENAGAIFRTSERFLGAIKQYLCLSLLKNSASTLMIVFQLSCSIFISLVSRFRAGLKAEIGVFFPMIVLRVLENVAQPNFQQKMIVLRFLEKLCVDSQILVDIFINYDCDVNSSNIFERMVNGLLKTAQGVPPGASTTLLPPQDATMKLEAMKCLVAILRSMGDWMNKQLRIPDPHSTKKSEAAENIPEPGNLPMANGNGEEPVEGSDSHSEASSEISDVSAIEQRRAYKLELQEGISLFNRKPKKGIEFLINANKVGSSPEEIAAFLKNASGLNKTLIGDYLGERDELSLKVMHAYVDSFDFQGKEFDEAIRALLQGFRLPGEAQKIDRIMEKFAERYCKCNPKAFTSADTAYVLAYSVILLNTDAHNPTVKNKMSG
;
A
#
# COMPACT_ATOMS: atom_id res chain seq x y z
N MET A 1 -26.38 16.41 -3.22
CA MET A 1 -25.47 17.48 -3.71
C MET A 1 -24.14 16.90 -4.23
N LEU A 2 -23.45 16.02 -3.50
CA LEU A 2 -22.18 15.43 -3.94
C LEU A 2 -22.23 14.65 -5.26
N VAL A 3 -23.16 13.71 -5.42
CA VAL A 3 -23.31 12.96 -6.69
C VAL A 3 -23.62 13.89 -7.85
N ILE A 4 -24.27 15.04 -7.60
CA ILE A 4 -24.54 16.04 -8.63
C ILE A 4 -23.23 16.69 -9.08
N VAL A 5 -22.33 17.07 -8.17
CA VAL A 5 -21.03 17.65 -8.53
C VAL A 5 -20.21 16.67 -9.38
N PHE A 6 -20.10 15.41 -8.95
CA PHE A 6 -19.32 14.40 -9.70
C PHE A 6 -19.99 13.97 -11.00
N ARG A 7 -21.32 13.82 -11.05
CA ARG A 7 -22.03 13.49 -12.30
C ARG A 7 -21.99 14.65 -13.30
N ARG A 8 -22.08 15.90 -12.83
CA ARG A 8 -21.90 17.09 -13.67
C ARG A 8 -20.47 17.19 -14.19
N MET A 9 -19.47 16.89 -13.35
CA MET A 9 -18.07 16.80 -13.77
C MET A 9 -17.87 15.69 -14.82
N GLU A 10 -18.44 14.50 -14.63
CA GLU A 10 -18.32 13.39 -15.59
C GLU A 10 -19.04 13.66 -16.93
N ALA A 11 -20.12 14.46 -16.90
CA ALA A 11 -20.88 14.83 -18.08
C ALA A 11 -20.41 16.15 -18.73
N ASP A 12 -19.42 16.80 -18.13
CA ASP A 12 -18.93 18.13 -18.48
C ASP A 12 -20.06 19.18 -18.66
N SER A 13 -21.10 19.09 -17.83
CA SER A 13 -22.35 19.84 -18.03
C SER A 13 -23.00 20.22 -16.71
N SER A 14 -23.48 21.47 -16.62
CA SER A 14 -24.23 21.97 -15.46
C SER A 14 -25.70 21.55 -15.44
N THR A 15 -26.25 21.03 -16.55
CA THR A 15 -27.70 20.82 -16.76
C THR A 15 -28.14 19.37 -16.67
N VAL A 16 -27.26 18.44 -16.28
CA VAL A 16 -27.61 17.01 -16.14
C VAL A 16 -28.78 16.84 -15.16
N PRO A 17 -29.89 16.20 -15.55
CA PRO A 17 -30.95 15.81 -14.63
C PRO A 17 -30.43 14.66 -13.75
N VAL A 18 -30.32 14.92 -12.44
CA VAL A 18 -29.76 13.95 -11.49
C VAL A 18 -30.84 13.57 -10.46
N GLN A 19 -31.03 12.28 -10.22
CA GLN A 19 -31.76 11.82 -9.04
C GLN A 19 -30.89 12.06 -7.79
N PRO A 20 -31.29 12.93 -6.86
CA PRO A 20 -30.50 13.19 -5.67
C PRO A 20 -30.51 11.96 -4.77
N ILE A 21 -29.33 11.47 -4.37
CA ILE A 21 -29.24 10.58 -3.21
C ILE A 21 -29.60 11.43 -1.98
N VAL A 22 -30.65 11.02 -1.27
CA VAL A 22 -31.08 11.68 -0.05
C VAL A 22 -30.14 11.22 1.07
N VAL A 23 -29.38 12.14 1.66
CA VAL A 23 -28.45 11.82 2.77
C VAL A 23 -29.20 11.13 3.93
N ALA A 24 -30.49 11.40 4.09
CA ALA A 24 -31.34 10.71 5.06
C ALA A 24 -31.56 9.21 4.77
N GLU A 25 -31.43 8.74 3.53
CA GLU A 25 -31.53 7.31 3.19
C GLU A 25 -30.23 6.54 3.54
N LEU A 26 -29.09 7.23 3.56
CA LEU A 26 -27.79 6.66 3.98
C LEU A 26 -27.66 6.55 5.51
N MET A 27 -28.60 7.15 6.23
CA MET A 27 -28.55 7.24 7.68
C MET A 27 -29.79 6.53 8.22
N GLU A 28 -29.63 5.29 8.70
CA GLU A 28 -30.74 4.54 9.32
C GLU A 28 -31.47 5.45 10.33
N PRO A 29 -32.81 5.59 10.23
CA PRO A 29 -33.56 6.39 11.18
C PRO A 29 -33.45 5.72 12.55
N ALA A 30 -32.82 6.42 13.51
CA ALA A 30 -32.96 6.09 14.92
C ALA A 30 -34.47 6.04 15.23
N GLU A 31 -34.87 5.03 15.99
CA GLU A 31 -36.24 4.64 16.26
C GLU A 31 -37.19 5.82 16.43
N LYS A 32 -38.38 5.68 15.83
CA LYS A 32 -39.44 6.69 15.70
C LYS A 32 -39.84 7.34 17.03
N ALA A 33 -39.21 8.45 17.39
CA ALA A 33 -39.78 9.62 18.05
C ALA A 33 -38.64 10.65 18.22
N ASP A 34 -38.84 11.92 17.84
CA ASP A 34 -37.89 13.05 17.93
C ASP A 34 -36.67 13.12 16.97
N ALA A 35 -36.61 12.31 15.91
CA ALA A 35 -35.45 12.26 15.01
C ALA A 35 -35.28 13.43 14.01
N ASP A 36 -36.36 14.13 13.60
CA ASP A 36 -36.31 15.06 12.46
C ASP A 36 -35.47 16.35 12.73
N GLY A 37 -35.57 16.92 13.92
CA GLY A 37 -34.82 18.13 14.30
C GLY A 37 -33.32 17.85 14.46
N THR A 38 -32.98 16.75 15.14
CA THR A 38 -31.60 16.33 15.40
C THR A 38 -30.88 15.93 14.11
N MET A 39 -31.58 15.26 13.20
CA MET A 39 -31.06 14.85 11.91
C MET A 39 -30.79 16.06 10.99
N THR A 40 -31.72 17.01 10.93
CA THR A 40 -31.55 18.24 10.14
C THR A 40 -30.35 19.05 10.63
N MET A 41 -30.21 19.22 11.95
CA MET A 41 -29.07 19.91 12.56
C MET A 41 -27.74 19.20 12.26
N PHE A 42 -27.72 17.87 12.29
CA PHE A 42 -26.53 17.09 11.92
C PHE A 42 -26.15 17.30 10.44
N VAL A 43 -27.11 17.19 9.52
CA VAL A 43 -26.86 17.38 8.08
C VAL A 43 -26.34 18.78 7.79
N GLN A 44 -26.94 19.81 8.42
CA GLN A 44 -26.48 21.18 8.27
C GLN A 44 -25.07 21.38 8.85
N GLY A 45 -24.77 20.79 10.00
CA GLY A 45 -23.43 20.79 10.58
C GLY A 45 -22.39 20.08 9.71
N PHE A 46 -22.74 18.95 9.12
CA PHE A 46 -21.90 18.20 8.18
C PHE A 46 -21.56 19.02 6.94
N ILE A 47 -22.58 19.63 6.31
CA ILE A 47 -22.39 20.51 5.14
C ILE A 47 -21.51 21.71 5.49
N THR A 48 -21.78 22.36 6.63
CA THR A 48 -21.00 23.51 7.10
C THR A 48 -19.52 23.14 7.26
N LYS A 49 -19.23 21.95 7.81
CA LYS A 49 -17.86 21.48 7.99
C LYS A 49 -17.13 21.20 6.67
N ILE A 50 -17.84 20.69 5.65
CA ILE A 50 -17.27 20.54 4.30
C ILE A 50 -17.01 21.91 3.68
N MET A 51 -17.97 22.83 3.75
CA MET A 51 -17.81 24.18 3.19
C MET A 51 -16.65 24.94 3.85
N GLN A 52 -16.50 24.85 5.18
CA GLN A 52 -15.39 25.46 5.90
C GLN A 52 -14.02 24.93 5.44
N ASP A 53 -13.88 23.62 5.17
CA ASP A 53 -12.62 23.07 4.66
C ASP A 53 -12.31 23.58 3.25
N ILE A 54 -13.34 23.73 2.41
CA ILE A 54 -13.21 24.27 1.05
C ILE A 54 -12.81 25.75 1.10
N ASP A 55 -13.49 26.56 1.93
CA ASP A 55 -13.22 27.99 2.07
C ASP A 55 -11.81 28.26 2.61
N GLY A 56 -11.34 27.46 3.57
CA GLY A 56 -9.97 27.58 4.11
C GLY A 56 -8.86 27.32 3.09
N VAL A 57 -9.19 26.65 1.98
CA VAL A 57 -8.26 26.39 0.86
C VAL A 57 -8.32 27.50 -0.19
N LEU A 58 -9.53 28.00 -0.47
CA LEU A 58 -9.72 29.09 -1.43
C LEU A 58 -9.24 30.43 -0.88
N ASN A 59 -9.36 30.66 0.43
CA ASN A 59 -8.99 31.90 1.11
C ASN A 59 -8.05 31.61 2.30
N PRO A 60 -6.75 31.31 2.07
CA PRO A 60 -5.81 31.14 3.15
C PRO A 60 -5.61 32.48 3.88
N MET A 61 -6.16 32.64 5.09
CA MET A 61 -5.91 33.83 5.92
C MET A 61 -4.40 33.98 6.18
N THR A 62 -3.87 35.19 6.01
CA THR A 62 -2.49 35.53 6.36
C THR A 62 -2.24 35.28 7.85
N PRO A 63 -1.07 34.75 8.25
CA PRO A 63 -0.75 34.49 9.65
C PRO A 63 -0.44 35.83 10.34
N GLY A 64 -1.49 36.54 10.75
CA GLY A 64 -1.38 37.88 11.32
C GLY A 64 -2.60 38.24 12.15
N LYS A 65 -2.52 37.92 13.46
CA LYS A 65 -3.30 38.52 14.56
C LYS A 65 -4.83 38.54 14.42
N SER A 66 -5.51 37.46 14.84
CA SER A 66 -6.63 37.52 15.79
C SER A 66 -7.22 36.15 16.13
N SER A 67 -7.55 36.00 17.42
CA SER A 67 -8.29 34.94 18.14
C SER A 67 -7.69 33.53 18.21
N ALA A 68 -7.34 33.16 19.45
CA ALA A 68 -6.94 31.84 19.95
C ALA A 68 -8.02 30.75 19.86
N SER A 69 -8.76 30.69 18.75
CA SER A 69 -9.84 29.71 18.51
C SER A 69 -9.80 29.13 17.09
N ALA A 70 -8.65 29.21 16.40
CA ALA A 70 -8.42 28.38 15.22
C ALA A 70 -8.25 26.93 15.71
N GLY A 71 -9.38 26.21 15.77
CA GLY A 71 -9.43 24.81 16.19
C GLY A 71 -8.40 23.97 15.46
N HIS A 72 -7.55 23.31 16.24
CA HIS A 72 -6.54 22.37 15.77
C HIS A 72 -7.24 21.26 14.96
N ASP A 73 -6.98 21.15 13.65
CA ASP A 73 -7.88 20.42 12.74
C ASP A 73 -7.82 18.88 12.87
N GLY A 74 -6.88 18.32 13.64
CA GLY A 74 -6.79 16.88 14.01
C GLY A 74 -6.62 15.87 12.87
N ALA A 75 -6.97 16.22 11.63
CA ALA A 75 -7.02 15.35 10.47
C ALA A 75 -5.62 14.90 10.02
N PHE A 76 -4.61 15.74 10.23
CA PHE A 76 -3.21 15.46 9.90
C PHE A 76 -2.31 15.27 11.13
N GLU A 77 -2.88 15.17 12.33
CA GLU A 77 -2.11 14.78 13.50
C GLU A 77 -1.71 13.31 13.40
N THR A 78 -0.45 13.02 13.71
CA THR A 78 0.06 11.67 13.92
C THR A 78 -0.45 11.17 15.26
N THR A 79 -1.54 10.41 15.26
CA THR A 79 -1.91 9.63 16.45
C THR A 79 -0.97 8.42 16.54
N PRO A 80 -0.37 8.12 17.71
CA PRO A 80 0.36 6.88 17.90
C PRO A 80 -0.68 5.74 17.93
N THR A 81 -1.02 5.17 16.78
CA THR A 81 -2.08 4.17 16.59
C THR A 81 -1.68 2.76 17.02
N VAL A 82 -0.80 2.64 18.03
CA VAL A 82 -0.47 1.35 18.64
C VAL A 82 -0.25 1.50 20.15
N GLU A 83 -1.30 1.80 20.91
CA GLU A 83 -1.26 1.78 22.38
C GLU A 83 -1.29 0.37 23.00
N SER A 84 -0.90 -0.67 22.25
CA SER A 84 -0.68 -2.01 22.82
C SER A 84 0.69 -2.63 22.50
N THR A 85 1.61 -1.87 21.91
CA THR A 85 3.01 -2.31 21.79
C THR A 85 3.93 -1.14 22.09
N ASN A 86 4.99 -1.43 22.83
CA ASN A 86 6.00 -0.44 23.20
C ASN A 86 6.58 0.16 21.90
N PRO A 87 6.83 1.48 21.78
CA PRO A 87 7.40 2.07 20.56
C PRO A 87 8.75 1.46 20.16
N ALA A 88 9.46 0.89 21.13
CA ALA A 88 10.65 0.08 20.93
C ALA A 88 10.35 -1.23 20.18
N ASP A 89 9.26 -1.95 20.52
CA ASP A 89 8.86 -3.21 19.88
C ASP A 89 8.44 -3.00 18.41
N LEU A 90 7.90 -1.82 18.07
CA LEU A 90 7.46 -1.50 16.71
C LEU A 90 8.63 -1.12 15.77
N LEU A 91 9.73 -0.61 16.33
CA LEU A 91 11.01 -0.43 15.63
C LEU A 91 11.89 -1.71 15.68
N ASP A 92 11.43 -2.72 16.43
CA ASP A 92 12.08 -4.01 16.61
C ASP A 92 11.48 -5.16 15.81
N SER A 93 10.40 -4.91 15.07
CA SER A 93 9.83 -5.89 14.17
C SER A 93 10.66 -6.06 12.90
N THR A 94 11.01 -7.31 12.60
CA THR A 94 11.55 -7.74 11.30
C THR A 94 10.47 -7.89 10.22
N ASP A 95 9.21 -7.57 10.52
CA ASP A 95 8.10 -7.66 9.58
C ASP A 95 8.19 -6.54 8.54
N LYS A 96 8.60 -6.93 7.32
CA LYS A 96 8.74 -6.04 6.16
C LYS A 96 7.46 -5.24 5.92
N ASP A 97 6.29 -5.86 6.04
CA ASP A 97 5.02 -5.20 5.73
C ASP A 97 4.73 -4.05 6.69
N MET A 98 5.10 -4.21 7.97
CA MET A 98 4.88 -3.18 8.98
C MET A 98 5.85 -2.01 8.82
N LEU A 99 7.09 -2.28 8.42
CA LEU A 99 8.06 -1.25 8.08
C LEU A 99 7.64 -0.47 6.84
N ASP A 100 7.20 -1.17 5.79
CA ASP A 100 6.67 -0.57 4.58
C ASP A 100 5.46 0.29 4.91
N ALA A 101 4.49 -0.22 5.68
CA ALA A 101 3.34 0.53 6.16
C ALA A 101 3.71 1.85 6.84
N LYS A 102 4.71 1.83 7.73
CA LYS A 102 5.17 3.01 8.47
C LYS A 102 5.93 4.00 7.58
N TYR A 103 6.73 3.51 6.64
CA TYR A 103 7.40 4.36 5.65
C TYR A 103 6.37 5.09 4.79
N TRP A 104 5.37 4.36 4.31
CA TRP A 104 4.27 4.92 3.53
C TRP A 104 3.45 5.91 4.34
N GLU A 105 3.17 5.62 5.61
CA GLU A 105 2.56 6.57 6.54
C GLU A 105 3.29 7.91 6.54
N ILE A 106 4.59 7.89 6.85
CA ILE A 106 5.43 9.09 6.92
C ILE A 106 5.46 9.82 5.57
N SER A 107 5.65 9.09 4.48
CA SER A 107 5.69 9.65 3.12
C SER A 107 4.39 10.36 2.75
N MET A 108 3.25 9.77 3.09
CA MET A 108 1.93 10.31 2.79
C MET A 108 1.60 11.53 3.66
N TYR A 109 1.97 11.53 4.94
CA TYR A 109 1.86 12.74 5.77
C TYR A 109 2.72 13.88 5.23
N LYS A 110 3.98 13.58 4.87
CA LYS A 110 4.89 14.57 4.29
C LYS A 110 4.28 15.17 3.01
N THR A 111 3.80 14.32 2.10
CA THR A 111 3.16 14.73 0.85
C THR A 111 1.87 15.53 1.10
N ALA A 112 1.04 15.13 2.08
CA ALA A 112 -0.18 15.84 2.44
C ALA A 112 0.10 17.23 3.03
N LEU A 113 1.17 17.38 3.81
CA LEU A 113 1.61 18.66 4.38
C LEU A 113 2.22 19.57 3.30
N GLU A 114 3.06 19.03 2.41
CA GLU A 114 3.72 19.76 1.33
C GLU A 114 2.74 20.20 0.23
N GLY A 115 1.72 19.38 -0.08
CA GLY A 115 0.72 19.68 -1.10
C GLY A 115 -0.12 20.93 -0.84
N ARG A 116 -0.20 21.43 0.41
CA ARG A 116 -0.87 22.70 0.73
C ARG A 116 -0.32 23.91 -0.03
N LYS A 117 0.91 23.83 -0.57
CA LYS A 117 1.53 24.95 -1.33
C LYS A 117 1.22 24.95 -2.83
N GLY A 118 0.84 23.82 -3.43
CA GLY A 118 0.68 23.68 -4.89
C GLY A 118 -0.76 23.67 -5.41
N GLU A 119 -1.75 23.66 -4.51
CA GLU A 119 -3.17 23.43 -4.82
C GLU A 119 -3.86 24.55 -5.62
N LEU A 120 -3.22 25.71 -5.73
CA LEU A 120 -3.72 26.92 -6.41
C LEU A 120 -2.93 27.27 -7.68
N ALA A 121 -1.91 26.48 -8.06
CA ALA A 121 -1.03 26.80 -9.20
C ALA A 121 -1.66 26.55 -10.59
N ASP A 122 -2.98 26.52 -10.66
CA ASP A 122 -3.74 26.49 -11.91
C ASP A 122 -4.35 27.89 -12.10
N GLY A 123 -3.44 28.87 -12.23
CA GLY A 123 -3.75 30.28 -12.42
C GLY A 123 -2.90 30.82 -13.56
N GLU A 124 -3.58 31.18 -14.65
CA GLU A 124 -3.11 32.02 -15.76
C GLU A 124 -2.18 31.34 -16.79
N THR A 125 -2.79 30.60 -17.72
CA THR A 125 -2.40 30.75 -19.12
C THR A 125 -3.52 31.44 -19.86
N ASP A 126 -3.29 32.73 -20.15
CA ASP A 126 -4.07 33.53 -21.09
C ASP A 126 -4.11 32.84 -22.46
N ARG A 127 -5.33 32.51 -22.91
CA ARG A 127 -5.88 32.87 -24.23
C ARG A 127 -7.25 32.21 -24.46
N ASP A 128 -8.29 33.03 -24.52
CA ASP A 128 -9.44 32.98 -25.45
C ASP A 128 -10.11 31.64 -25.85
N ASP A 129 -10.16 30.62 -24.99
CA ASP A 129 -10.86 29.36 -25.28
C ASP A 129 -12.23 29.21 -24.57
N GLU A 130 -13.19 28.64 -25.31
CA GLU A 130 -14.64 28.53 -25.11
C GLU A 130 -15.16 28.34 -23.68
N LEU A 131 -16.27 29.02 -23.35
CA LEU A 131 -17.01 28.98 -22.07
C LEU A 131 -17.18 27.57 -21.48
N ASP A 132 -17.32 26.54 -22.31
CA ASP A 132 -17.49 25.15 -21.90
C ASP A 132 -16.22 24.56 -21.26
N VAL A 133 -15.03 24.92 -21.75
CA VAL A 133 -13.73 24.52 -21.16
C VAL A 133 -13.56 25.12 -19.75
N GLN A 134 -14.03 26.37 -19.59
CA GLN A 134 -13.99 27.07 -18.30
C GLN A 134 -14.97 26.48 -17.28
N ILE A 135 -16.15 26.04 -17.72
CA ILE A 135 -17.14 25.34 -16.89
C ILE A 135 -16.60 23.97 -16.45
N GLY A 136 -16.02 23.21 -17.37
CA GLY A 136 -15.42 21.90 -17.06
C GLY A 136 -14.29 21.97 -16.04
N ASN A 137 -13.40 22.96 -16.19
CA ASN A 137 -12.32 23.18 -15.23
C ASN A 137 -12.85 23.56 -13.83
N LYS A 138 -13.91 24.37 -13.76
CA LYS A 138 -14.56 24.71 -12.48
C LYS A 138 -15.21 23.50 -11.82
N LEU A 139 -15.93 22.67 -12.58
CA LEU A 139 -16.56 21.45 -12.07
C LEU A 139 -15.52 20.44 -11.54
N ARG A 140 -14.41 20.26 -12.25
CA ARG A 140 -13.28 19.41 -11.81
C ARG A 140 -12.64 19.94 -10.52
N ARG A 141 -12.47 21.26 -10.41
CA ARG A 141 -11.94 21.90 -9.19
C ARG A 141 -12.88 21.69 -7.99
N ASP A 142 -14.17 21.92 -8.16
CA ASP A 142 -15.16 21.77 -7.08
C ASP A 142 -15.26 20.30 -6.64
N ALA A 143 -15.27 19.36 -7.59
CA ALA A 143 -15.22 17.93 -7.31
C ALA A 143 -13.96 17.54 -6.51
N PHE A 144 -12.79 18.06 -6.89
CA PHE A 144 -11.54 17.84 -6.16
C PHE A 144 -11.61 18.34 -4.71
N LEU A 145 -12.10 19.56 -4.50
CA LEU A 145 -12.19 20.17 -3.17
C LEU A 145 -13.15 19.38 -2.26
N VAL A 146 -14.30 18.96 -2.81
CA VAL A 146 -15.26 18.12 -2.08
C VAL A 146 -14.65 16.75 -1.73
N PHE A 147 -13.96 16.08 -2.67
CA PHE A 147 -13.30 14.80 -2.42
C PHE A 147 -12.27 14.90 -1.29
N ARG A 148 -11.44 15.95 -1.32
CA ARG A 148 -10.45 16.23 -0.28
C ARG A 148 -11.10 16.47 1.08
N ALA A 149 -12.13 17.31 1.14
CA ALA A 149 -12.84 17.62 2.38
C ALA A 149 -13.45 16.36 3.02
N LEU A 150 -14.02 15.46 2.21
CA LEU A 150 -14.50 14.16 2.67
C LEU A 150 -13.37 13.30 3.26
N CYS A 151 -12.23 13.20 2.57
CA CYS A 151 -11.07 12.44 3.05
C CYS A 151 -10.53 13.01 4.38
N LYS A 152 -10.50 14.34 4.55
CA LYS A 152 -10.10 14.94 5.83
C LYS A 152 -11.11 14.65 6.93
N LEU A 153 -12.40 14.73 6.63
CA LEU A 153 -13.45 14.47 7.60
C LEU A 153 -13.44 13.01 8.08
N SER A 154 -13.17 12.04 7.18
CA SER A 154 -13.04 10.63 7.54
C SER A 154 -11.81 10.31 8.41
N MET A 155 -10.84 11.22 8.49
CA MET A 155 -9.63 11.07 9.31
C MET A 155 -9.77 11.63 10.72
N LYS A 156 -10.78 12.45 11.01
CA LYS A 156 -10.94 13.06 12.33
C LYS A 156 -11.19 11.99 13.39
N THR A 157 -10.35 11.96 14.41
CA THR A 157 -10.50 11.11 15.59
C THR A 157 -11.06 11.94 16.75
N PRO A 158 -11.99 11.42 17.56
CA PRO A 158 -12.39 12.08 18.80
C PRO A 158 -11.16 12.23 19.72
N PRO A 159 -11.02 13.36 20.44
CA PRO A 159 -10.03 13.48 21.53
C PRO A 159 -10.18 12.33 22.54
N LYS A 160 -9.07 11.89 23.15
CA LYS A 160 -9.06 10.81 24.16
C LYS A 160 -9.98 11.08 25.36
N GLU A 161 -10.28 12.34 25.66
CA GLU A 161 -11.21 12.76 26.72
C GLU A 161 -12.69 12.78 26.26
N ALA A 162 -12.91 12.76 24.95
CA ALA A 162 -14.22 12.79 24.28
C ALA A 162 -14.49 11.47 23.53
N LEU A 163 -14.19 10.34 24.17
CA LEU A 163 -14.40 8.96 23.69
C LEU A 163 -15.82 8.66 23.19
N ALA A 164 -16.75 9.61 23.26
CA ALA A 164 -18.16 9.42 22.98
C ALA A 164 -18.85 10.63 22.35
N ASP A 165 -18.21 11.50 21.54
CA ASP A 165 -19.02 12.39 20.68
C ASP A 165 -19.64 11.58 19.52
N PRO A 166 -20.93 11.20 19.60
CA PRO A 166 -21.54 10.33 18.61
C PRO A 166 -21.71 11.08 17.28
N GLN A 167 -21.75 12.42 17.30
CA GLN A 167 -21.92 13.24 16.10
C GLN A 167 -20.64 13.26 15.26
N LEU A 168 -19.46 13.38 15.89
CA LEU A 168 -18.18 13.36 15.17
C LEU A 168 -17.94 11.99 14.51
N MET A 169 -18.24 10.90 15.22
CA MET A 169 -18.16 9.54 14.68
C MET A 169 -19.17 9.31 13.55
N ARG A 170 -20.40 9.85 13.68
CA ARG A 170 -21.42 9.80 12.62
C ARG A 170 -20.96 10.56 11.37
N GLY A 171 -20.35 11.74 11.52
CA GLY A 171 -19.78 12.51 10.41
C GLY A 171 -18.67 11.75 9.67
N LYS A 172 -17.81 11.03 10.41
CA LYS A 172 -16.76 10.18 9.85
C LYS A 172 -17.32 9.00 9.04
N ILE A 173 -18.32 8.30 9.58
CA ILE A 173 -18.99 7.19 8.88
C ILE A 173 -19.63 7.68 7.57
N VAL A 174 -20.40 8.77 7.64
CA VAL A 174 -21.03 9.36 6.45
C VAL A 174 -19.98 9.79 5.42
N ALA A 175 -18.86 10.36 5.85
CA ALA A 175 -17.79 10.73 4.93
C ALA A 175 -17.20 9.51 4.19
N LEU A 176 -16.92 8.42 4.92
CA LEU A 176 -16.43 7.17 4.32
C LEU A 176 -17.46 6.52 3.38
N GLU A 177 -18.74 6.58 3.72
CA GLU A 177 -19.81 6.04 2.89
C GLU A 177 -19.99 6.82 1.59
N LEU A 178 -19.91 8.15 1.66
CA LEU A 178 -19.89 9.02 0.48
C LEU A 178 -18.66 8.77 -0.40
N LEU A 179 -17.48 8.58 0.19
CA LEU A 179 -16.27 8.22 -0.55
C LEU A 179 -16.42 6.87 -1.26
N LYS A 180 -16.98 5.87 -0.58
CA LYS A 180 -17.30 4.56 -1.18
C LYS A 180 -18.21 4.73 -2.40
N ILE A 181 -19.34 5.43 -2.23
CA ILE A 181 -20.32 5.63 -3.33
C ILE A 181 -19.67 6.35 -4.51
N LEU A 182 -18.86 7.37 -4.24
CA LEU A 182 -18.14 8.12 -5.26
C LEU A 182 -17.23 7.21 -6.08
N LEU A 183 -16.40 6.38 -5.43
CA LEU A 183 -15.47 5.47 -6.11
C LEU A 183 -16.18 4.37 -6.89
N GLU A 184 -17.28 3.82 -6.35
CA GLU A 184 -18.11 2.82 -7.02
C GLU A 184 -18.78 3.39 -8.30
N ASN A 185 -19.04 4.71 -8.32
CA ASN A 185 -19.67 5.41 -9.43
C ASN A 185 -18.71 6.30 -10.24
N ALA A 186 -17.40 6.22 -10.00
CA ALA A 186 -16.42 7.03 -10.70
C ALA A 186 -16.43 6.73 -12.21
N GLY A 187 -16.59 7.78 -13.02
CA GLY A 187 -16.61 7.67 -14.48
C GLY A 187 -15.21 7.66 -15.07
N ALA A 188 -15.09 7.99 -16.35
CA ALA A 188 -13.79 7.95 -17.03
C ALA A 188 -12.89 9.09 -16.54
N ILE A 189 -13.44 10.30 -16.40
CA ILE A 189 -12.67 11.51 -16.06
C ILE A 189 -12.02 11.36 -14.69
N PHE A 190 -12.77 10.91 -13.69
CA PHE A 190 -12.21 10.70 -12.35
C PHE A 190 -11.16 9.58 -12.32
N ARG A 191 -11.31 8.53 -13.14
CA ARG A 191 -10.41 7.36 -13.14
C ARG A 191 -9.09 7.60 -13.86
N THR A 192 -9.07 8.43 -14.90
CA THR A 192 -7.89 8.65 -15.75
C THR A 192 -7.15 9.95 -15.46
N SER A 193 -7.77 10.89 -14.73
CA SER A 193 -7.14 12.16 -14.39
C SER A 193 -6.01 11.97 -13.36
N GLU A 194 -4.79 12.39 -13.73
CA GLU A 194 -3.63 12.45 -12.83
C GLU A 194 -3.89 13.28 -11.57
N ARG A 195 -4.71 14.34 -11.68
CA ARG A 195 -5.10 15.17 -10.53
C ARG A 195 -5.92 14.39 -9.52
N PHE A 196 -6.89 13.59 -9.97
CA PHE A 196 -7.71 12.76 -9.07
C PHE A 196 -6.95 11.53 -8.58
N LEU A 197 -6.10 10.93 -9.41
CA LEU A 197 -5.21 9.86 -8.98
C LEU A 197 -4.24 10.36 -7.89
N GLY A 198 -3.65 11.53 -8.06
CA GLY A 198 -2.86 12.22 -7.04
C GLY A 198 -3.66 12.49 -5.76
N ALA A 199 -4.93 12.93 -5.89
CA ALA A 199 -5.81 13.12 -4.74
C ALA A 199 -6.09 11.80 -3.98
N ILE A 200 -6.28 10.69 -4.68
CA ILE A 200 -6.46 9.38 -4.07
C ILE A 200 -5.21 9.01 -3.27
N LYS A 201 -4.02 9.10 -3.89
CA LYS A 201 -2.74 8.79 -3.24
C LYS A 201 -2.49 9.65 -2.02
N GLN A 202 -2.75 10.95 -2.11
CA GLN A 202 -2.43 11.90 -1.05
C GLN A 202 -3.43 11.88 0.10
N TYR A 203 -4.74 11.79 -0.19
CA TYR A 203 -5.79 11.99 0.81
C TYR A 203 -6.54 10.72 1.15
N LEU A 204 -7.01 9.97 0.15
CA LEU A 204 -7.85 8.80 0.41
C LEU A 204 -7.04 7.65 0.98
N CYS A 205 -5.85 7.40 0.45
CA CYS A 205 -4.96 6.38 0.99
C CYS A 205 -4.55 6.73 2.44
N LEU A 206 -4.33 8.01 2.78
CA LEU A 206 -4.06 8.42 4.17
C LEU A 206 -5.28 8.20 5.07
N SER A 207 -6.48 8.46 4.54
CA SER A 207 -7.74 8.11 5.22
C SER A 207 -7.87 6.60 5.44
N LEU A 208 -7.56 5.77 4.45
CA LEU A 208 -7.56 4.31 4.60
C LEU A 208 -6.56 3.86 5.65
N LEU A 209 -5.36 4.43 5.64
CA LEU A 209 -4.32 4.11 6.61
C LEU A 209 -4.80 4.33 8.05
N LYS A 210 -5.36 5.51 8.35
CA LYS A 210 -5.91 5.85 9.67
C LYS A 210 -7.11 4.98 10.10
N ASN A 211 -7.83 4.41 9.14
CA ASN A 211 -9.08 3.68 9.40
C ASN A 211 -8.95 2.16 9.31
N SER A 212 -7.88 1.66 8.69
CA SER A 212 -7.62 0.23 8.43
C SER A 212 -7.50 -0.62 9.69
N ALA A 213 -7.03 -0.04 10.79
CA ALA A 213 -6.89 -0.71 12.09
C ALA A 213 -7.99 -0.31 13.09
N SER A 214 -9.09 0.31 12.63
CA SER A 214 -10.18 0.77 13.49
C SER A 214 -10.81 -0.39 14.27
N THR A 215 -11.02 -0.17 15.57
CA THR A 215 -11.78 -1.09 16.44
C THR A 215 -13.28 -1.03 16.17
N LEU A 216 -13.78 0.05 15.56
CA LEU A 216 -15.16 0.16 15.13
C LEU A 216 -15.37 -0.59 13.80
N MET A 217 -16.16 -1.66 13.83
CA MET A 217 -16.34 -2.57 12.69
C MET A 217 -16.96 -1.91 11.45
N ILE A 218 -17.86 -0.94 11.63
CA ILE A 218 -18.45 -0.19 10.50
C ILE A 218 -17.37 0.56 9.72
N VAL A 219 -16.43 1.21 10.43
CA VAL A 219 -15.31 1.92 9.80
C VAL A 219 -14.36 0.95 9.10
N PHE A 220 -14.08 -0.21 9.72
CA PHE A 220 -13.28 -1.26 9.10
C PHE A 220 -13.95 -1.80 7.82
N GLN A 221 -15.25 -2.09 7.86
CA GLN A 221 -16.03 -2.57 6.71
C GLN A 221 -16.07 -1.56 5.57
N LEU A 222 -16.27 -0.27 5.88
CA LEU A 222 -16.22 0.81 4.89
C LEU A 222 -14.81 0.95 4.29
N SER A 223 -13.76 0.80 5.10
CA SER A 223 -12.37 0.81 4.62
C SER A 223 -12.11 -0.33 3.64
N CYS A 224 -12.56 -1.55 3.94
CA CYS A 224 -12.50 -2.68 3.01
C CYS A 224 -13.30 -2.43 1.72
N SER A 225 -14.48 -1.78 1.83
CA SER A 225 -15.35 -1.47 0.69
C SER A 225 -14.78 -0.37 -0.23
N ILE A 226 -14.10 0.61 0.35
CA ILE A 226 -13.32 1.60 -0.40
C ILE A 226 -12.13 0.90 -1.07
N PHE A 227 -11.41 0.06 -0.34
CA PHE A 227 -10.23 -0.63 -0.86
C PHE A 227 -10.56 -1.56 -2.03
N ILE A 228 -11.66 -2.32 -1.98
CA ILE A 228 -12.08 -3.14 -3.13
C ILE A 228 -12.38 -2.27 -4.35
N SER A 229 -12.99 -1.09 -4.16
CA SER A 229 -13.23 -0.15 -5.26
C SER A 229 -11.93 0.35 -5.88
N LEU A 230 -10.90 0.61 -5.07
CA LEU A 230 -9.56 0.97 -5.55
C LEU A 230 -8.93 -0.16 -6.37
N VAL A 231 -8.96 -1.40 -5.86
CA VAL A 231 -8.39 -2.54 -6.58
C VAL A 231 -9.16 -2.82 -7.88
N SER A 232 -10.49 -2.79 -7.85
CA SER A 232 -11.29 -3.10 -9.05
C SER A 232 -11.21 -2.01 -10.13
N ARG A 233 -11.07 -0.72 -9.76
CA ARG A 233 -11.24 0.39 -10.73
C ARG A 233 -10.01 1.28 -10.93
N PHE A 234 -9.07 1.30 -9.99
CA PHE A 234 -7.93 2.24 -9.98
C PHE A 234 -6.56 1.53 -9.91
N ARG A 235 -6.52 0.20 -9.97
CA ARG A 235 -5.28 -0.60 -9.80
C ARG A 235 -4.13 -0.20 -10.72
N ALA A 236 -4.40 0.22 -11.95
CA ALA A 236 -3.37 0.63 -12.89
C ALA A 236 -2.52 1.81 -12.36
N GLY A 237 -3.16 2.74 -11.65
CA GLY A 237 -2.49 3.92 -11.08
C GLY A 237 -2.04 3.77 -9.63
N LEU A 238 -2.39 2.66 -8.96
CA LEU A 238 -2.24 2.44 -7.51
C LEU A 238 -1.47 1.17 -7.15
N LYS A 239 -0.59 0.68 -8.03
CA LYS A 239 0.18 -0.56 -7.81
C LYS A 239 0.98 -0.52 -6.50
N ALA A 240 1.71 0.57 -6.24
CA ALA A 240 2.52 0.66 -5.03
C ALA A 240 1.65 0.69 -3.76
N GLU A 241 0.58 1.47 -3.79
CA GLU A 241 -0.37 1.64 -2.68
C GLU A 241 -1.11 0.33 -2.38
N ILE A 242 -1.60 -0.38 -3.41
CA ILE A 242 -2.25 -1.70 -3.24
C ILE A 242 -1.27 -2.70 -2.64
N GLY A 243 0.01 -2.67 -3.05
CA GLY A 243 1.06 -3.51 -2.48
C GLY A 243 1.24 -3.34 -0.97
N VAL A 244 0.88 -2.19 -0.42
CA VAL A 244 0.99 -1.87 1.02
C VAL A 244 -0.33 -2.12 1.74
N PHE A 245 -1.44 -1.63 1.18
CA PHE A 245 -2.75 -1.74 1.82
C PHE A 245 -3.29 -3.17 1.83
N PHE A 246 -2.94 -4.00 0.84
CA PHE A 246 -3.43 -5.38 0.80
C PHE A 246 -2.88 -6.21 1.97
N PRO A 247 -1.55 -6.22 2.26
CA PRO A 247 -1.05 -6.84 3.47
C PRO A 247 -1.67 -6.25 4.75
N MET A 248 -1.75 -4.91 4.84
CA MET A 248 -2.24 -4.24 6.04
C MET A 248 -3.71 -4.50 6.38
N ILE A 249 -4.60 -4.49 5.38
CA ILE A 249 -6.05 -4.60 5.56
C ILE A 249 -6.49 -6.08 5.51
N VAL A 250 -5.97 -6.82 4.53
CA VAL A 250 -6.45 -8.17 4.19
C VAL A 250 -5.58 -9.23 4.84
N LEU A 251 -4.27 -9.24 4.54
CA LEU A 251 -3.40 -10.33 5.01
C LEU A 251 -3.23 -10.31 6.53
N ARG A 252 -3.09 -9.15 7.17
CA ARG A 252 -3.03 -9.01 8.63
C ARG A 252 -4.16 -9.76 9.35
N VAL A 253 -5.39 -9.62 8.84
CA VAL A 253 -6.56 -10.29 9.42
C VAL A 253 -6.59 -11.77 9.02
N LEU A 254 -6.23 -12.08 7.77
CA LEU A 254 -6.28 -13.43 7.24
C LEU A 254 -5.19 -14.35 7.83
N GLU A 255 -3.99 -13.84 8.08
CA GLU A 255 -2.85 -14.57 8.63
C GLU A 255 -2.90 -14.69 10.15
N ASN A 256 -3.72 -13.87 10.83
CA ASN A 256 -4.02 -14.05 12.25
C ASN A 256 -4.96 -15.24 12.46
N VAL A 257 -4.37 -16.42 12.60
CA VAL A 257 -5.07 -17.70 12.86
C VAL A 257 -5.05 -18.07 14.35
N ALA A 258 -4.08 -17.56 15.10
CA ALA A 258 -3.94 -17.88 16.53
C ALA A 258 -5.01 -17.22 17.40
N GLN A 259 -5.35 -15.95 17.12
CA GLN A 259 -6.39 -15.20 17.84
C GLN A 259 -7.32 -14.48 16.86
N PRO A 260 -8.13 -15.24 16.09
CA PRO A 260 -8.95 -14.67 15.03
C PRO A 260 -10.11 -13.83 15.61
N ASN A 261 -10.25 -12.60 15.11
CA ASN A 261 -11.46 -11.81 15.33
C ASN A 261 -12.52 -12.23 14.30
N PHE A 262 -13.61 -12.84 14.77
CA PHE A 262 -14.68 -13.35 13.91
C PHE A 262 -15.25 -12.26 12.97
N GLN A 263 -15.58 -11.09 13.49
CA GLN A 263 -16.22 -10.02 12.70
C GLN A 263 -15.28 -9.49 11.61
N GLN A 264 -14.01 -9.22 11.96
CA GLN A 264 -13.01 -8.77 10.99
C GLN A 264 -12.74 -9.84 9.92
N LYS A 265 -12.59 -11.11 10.32
CA LYS A 265 -12.43 -12.24 9.40
C LYS A 265 -13.58 -12.34 8.42
N MET A 266 -14.83 -12.26 8.88
CA MET A 266 -16.00 -12.34 8.00
C MET A 266 -16.07 -11.17 7.01
N ILE A 267 -15.70 -9.96 7.43
CA ILE A 267 -15.59 -8.80 6.53
C ILE A 267 -14.54 -9.06 5.43
N VAL A 268 -13.36 -9.56 5.82
CA VAL A 268 -12.27 -9.86 4.88
C VAL A 268 -12.60 -11.02 3.94
N LEU A 269 -13.26 -12.07 4.43
CA LEU A 269 -13.69 -13.19 3.57
C LEU A 269 -14.72 -12.74 2.54
N ARG A 270 -15.69 -11.90 2.90
CA ARG A 270 -16.64 -11.30 1.93
C ARG A 270 -15.96 -10.36 0.94
N PHE A 271 -14.94 -9.63 1.37
CA PHE A 271 -14.09 -8.83 0.48
C PHE A 271 -13.41 -9.73 -0.56
N LEU A 272 -12.77 -10.82 -0.10
CA LEU A 272 -12.05 -11.76 -0.97
C LEU A 272 -12.99 -12.50 -1.92
N GLU A 273 -14.17 -12.91 -1.45
CA GLU A 273 -15.20 -13.53 -2.29
C GLU A 273 -15.54 -12.65 -3.50
N LYS A 274 -15.72 -11.34 -3.30
CA LYS A 274 -15.99 -10.40 -4.39
C LYS A 274 -14.77 -10.16 -5.29
N LEU A 275 -13.59 -10.03 -4.69
CA LEU A 275 -12.35 -9.76 -5.40
C LEU A 275 -11.99 -10.92 -6.35
N CYS A 276 -12.09 -12.15 -5.86
CA CYS A 276 -11.65 -13.36 -6.55
C CYS A 276 -12.58 -13.79 -7.71
N VAL A 277 -13.71 -13.10 -7.92
CA VAL A 277 -14.57 -13.36 -9.08
C VAL A 277 -13.91 -12.85 -10.37
N ASP A 278 -13.21 -11.72 -10.32
CA ASP A 278 -12.53 -11.14 -11.47
C ASP A 278 -11.12 -11.74 -11.63
N SER A 279 -10.96 -12.58 -12.65
CA SER A 279 -9.69 -13.26 -12.93
C SER A 279 -8.58 -12.30 -13.32
N GLN A 280 -8.90 -11.17 -13.95
CA GLN A 280 -7.88 -10.19 -14.33
C GLN A 280 -7.25 -9.58 -13.08
N ILE A 281 -8.04 -9.34 -12.02
CA ILE A 281 -7.50 -8.86 -10.74
C ILE A 281 -6.54 -9.89 -10.14
N LEU A 282 -6.88 -11.18 -10.16
CA LEU A 282 -6.03 -12.24 -9.65
C LEU A 282 -4.70 -12.33 -10.41
N VAL A 283 -4.76 -12.28 -11.74
CA VAL A 283 -3.58 -12.25 -12.62
C VAL A 283 -2.74 -11.01 -12.36
N ASP A 284 -3.35 -9.84 -12.26
CA ASP A 284 -2.65 -8.58 -11.99
C ASP A 284 -1.96 -8.61 -10.62
N ILE A 285 -2.59 -9.20 -9.58
CA ILE A 285 -1.95 -9.37 -8.27
C ILE A 285 -0.73 -10.30 -8.40
N PHE A 286 -0.87 -11.43 -9.09
CA PHE A 286 0.23 -12.37 -9.27
C PHE A 286 1.42 -11.73 -10.02
N ILE A 287 1.17 -11.12 -11.18
CA ILE A 287 2.22 -10.52 -12.01
C ILE A 287 2.87 -9.33 -11.30
N ASN A 288 2.08 -8.46 -10.66
CA ASN A 288 2.59 -7.22 -10.09
C ASN A 288 3.35 -7.41 -8.78
N TYR A 289 3.06 -8.45 -8.02
CA TYR A 289 3.62 -8.63 -6.67
C TYR A 289 4.39 -9.94 -6.52
N ASP A 290 3.81 -11.06 -6.91
CA ASP A 290 4.46 -12.38 -6.76
C ASP A 290 5.60 -12.54 -7.76
N CYS A 291 5.45 -12.03 -8.99
CA CYS A 291 6.52 -12.07 -10.00
C CYS A 291 7.53 -10.91 -9.88
N ASP A 292 7.28 -9.88 -9.06
CA ASP A 292 8.22 -8.78 -8.84
C ASP A 292 9.15 -9.07 -7.66
N VAL A 293 10.47 -9.07 -7.89
CA VAL A 293 11.50 -9.38 -6.90
C VAL A 293 11.42 -8.49 -5.65
N ASN A 294 11.06 -7.22 -5.82
CA ASN A 294 11.08 -6.25 -4.72
C ASN A 294 9.79 -6.27 -3.88
N SER A 295 8.72 -6.88 -4.42
CA SER A 295 7.38 -6.88 -3.83
C SER A 295 7.11 -8.13 -2.97
N SER A 296 6.16 -8.06 -2.04
CA SER A 296 5.69 -9.23 -1.27
C SER A 296 4.87 -10.19 -2.13
N ASN A 297 4.87 -11.50 -1.83
CA ASN A 297 4.02 -12.48 -2.54
C ASN A 297 2.57 -12.41 -2.06
N ILE A 298 1.81 -11.41 -2.53
CA ILE A 298 0.44 -11.15 -2.08
C ILE A 298 -0.51 -12.29 -2.47
N PHE A 299 -0.42 -12.80 -3.70
CA PHE A 299 -1.31 -13.85 -4.18
C PHE A 299 -1.08 -15.15 -3.40
N GLU A 300 0.18 -15.58 -3.29
CA GLU A 300 0.57 -16.76 -2.52
C GLU A 300 0.15 -16.66 -1.04
N ARG A 301 0.38 -15.52 -0.39
CA ARG A 301 0.00 -15.29 1.01
C ARG A 301 -1.51 -15.27 1.20
N MET A 302 -2.26 -14.69 0.27
CA MET A 302 -3.73 -14.72 0.28
C MET A 302 -4.24 -16.16 0.23
N VAL A 303 -3.76 -16.97 -0.71
CA VAL A 303 -4.15 -18.39 -0.84
C VAL A 303 -3.79 -19.18 0.41
N ASN A 304 -2.57 -18.99 0.94
CA ASN A 304 -2.12 -19.66 2.17
C ASN A 304 -2.92 -19.23 3.41
N GLY A 305 -3.27 -17.95 3.53
CA GLY A 305 -4.09 -17.43 4.62
C GLY A 305 -5.52 -17.97 4.57
N LEU A 306 -6.11 -18.09 3.38
CA LEU A 306 -7.40 -18.73 3.16
C LEU A 306 -7.33 -20.22 3.53
N LEU A 307 -6.28 -20.94 3.10
CA LEU A 307 -6.05 -22.34 3.43
C LEU A 307 -5.96 -22.57 4.94
N LYS A 308 -5.14 -21.78 5.66
CA LYS A 308 -5.03 -21.87 7.12
C LYS A 308 -6.35 -21.53 7.82
N THR A 309 -7.09 -20.54 7.32
CA THR A 309 -8.41 -20.20 7.86
C THR A 309 -9.42 -21.33 7.63
N ALA A 310 -9.37 -22.02 6.50
CA ALA A 310 -10.20 -23.19 6.20
C ALA A 310 -9.83 -24.42 7.05
N GLN A 311 -8.55 -24.58 7.41
CA GLN A 311 -8.08 -25.63 8.33
C GLN A 311 -8.50 -25.33 9.78
N GLY A 312 -8.68 -24.06 10.12
CA GLY A 312 -9.08 -23.59 11.45
C GLY A 312 -7.91 -23.39 12.41
N VAL A 313 -8.26 -23.14 13.67
CA VAL A 313 -7.28 -22.91 14.72
C VAL A 313 -6.44 -24.18 14.96
N PRO A 314 -5.09 -24.09 15.03
CA PRO A 314 -4.23 -25.23 15.27
C PRO A 314 -4.59 -26.01 16.55
N PRO A 315 -4.43 -27.34 16.57
CA PRO A 315 -4.67 -28.14 17.77
C PRO A 315 -3.84 -27.63 18.95
N GLY A 316 -4.49 -27.38 20.09
CA GLY A 316 -3.84 -26.91 21.32
C GLY A 316 -3.70 -25.39 21.47
N ALA A 317 -4.07 -24.59 20.46
CA ALA A 317 -4.15 -23.14 20.61
C ALA A 317 -5.48 -22.72 21.26
N SER A 318 -5.42 -21.84 22.27
CA SER A 318 -6.62 -21.23 22.86
C SER A 318 -7.27 -20.27 21.87
N THR A 319 -8.60 -20.34 21.72
CA THR A 319 -9.35 -19.43 20.83
C THR A 319 -10.60 -18.91 21.53
N THR A 320 -10.98 -17.68 21.19
CA THR A 320 -12.24 -17.04 21.64
C THR A 320 -13.42 -17.38 20.73
N LEU A 321 -13.21 -18.14 19.64
CA LEU A 321 -14.27 -18.50 18.70
C LEU A 321 -15.21 -19.55 19.27
N LEU A 322 -16.51 -19.31 19.08
CA LEU A 322 -17.53 -20.34 19.31
C LEU A 322 -17.49 -21.39 18.19
N PRO A 323 -17.81 -22.68 18.47
CA PRO A 323 -17.86 -23.72 17.45
C PRO A 323 -18.65 -23.37 16.16
N PRO A 324 -19.85 -22.75 16.21
CA PRO A 324 -20.55 -22.33 14.99
C PRO A 324 -19.84 -21.22 14.21
N GLN A 325 -19.11 -20.33 14.90
CA GLN A 325 -18.33 -19.27 14.26
C GLN A 325 -17.12 -19.84 13.53
N ASP A 326 -16.41 -20.80 14.14
CA ASP A 326 -15.30 -21.51 13.50
C ASP A 326 -15.77 -22.27 12.24
N ALA A 327 -16.86 -23.03 12.33
CA ALA A 327 -17.45 -23.72 11.18
C ALA A 327 -17.83 -22.75 10.04
N THR A 328 -18.41 -21.60 10.38
CA THR A 328 -18.79 -20.58 9.39
C THR A 328 -17.56 -19.98 8.71
N MET A 329 -16.53 -19.60 9.48
CA MET A 329 -15.29 -19.06 8.94
C MET A 329 -14.59 -20.04 7.99
N LYS A 330 -14.54 -21.32 8.38
CA LYS A 330 -13.97 -22.38 7.54
C LYS A 330 -14.70 -22.50 6.21
N LEU A 331 -16.03 -22.53 6.25
CA LEU A 331 -16.86 -22.61 5.05
C LEU A 331 -16.65 -21.41 4.12
N GLU A 332 -16.65 -20.19 4.66
CA GLU A 332 -16.42 -18.98 3.85
C GLU A 332 -15.01 -18.91 3.26
N ALA A 333 -13.99 -19.36 3.99
CA ALA A 333 -12.63 -19.49 3.47
C ALA A 333 -12.54 -20.51 2.32
N MET A 334 -13.22 -21.66 2.45
CA MET A 334 -13.30 -22.65 1.37
C MET A 334 -14.01 -22.08 0.13
N LYS A 335 -15.11 -21.32 0.31
CA LYS A 335 -15.79 -20.66 -0.83
C LYS A 335 -14.86 -19.72 -1.58
N CYS A 336 -14.04 -18.95 -0.87
CA CYS A 336 -13.04 -18.07 -1.50
C CYS A 336 -12.01 -18.87 -2.31
N LEU A 337 -11.50 -19.98 -1.76
CA LEU A 337 -10.57 -20.87 -2.49
C LEU A 337 -11.21 -21.45 -3.76
N VAL A 338 -12.46 -21.90 -3.67
CA VAL A 338 -13.22 -22.39 -4.83
C VAL A 338 -13.46 -21.27 -5.85
N ALA A 339 -13.72 -20.04 -5.41
CA ALA A 339 -13.89 -18.89 -6.28
C ALA A 339 -12.61 -18.56 -7.06
N ILE A 340 -11.44 -18.60 -6.40
CA ILE A 340 -10.13 -18.45 -7.08
C ILE A 340 -9.96 -19.52 -8.16
N LEU A 341 -10.15 -20.80 -7.82
CA LEU A 341 -9.99 -21.89 -8.77
C LEU A 341 -10.95 -21.78 -9.95
N ARG A 342 -12.22 -21.43 -9.69
CA ARG A 342 -13.23 -21.22 -10.74
C ARG A 342 -12.85 -20.07 -11.65
N SER A 343 -12.50 -18.91 -11.09
CA SER A 343 -12.17 -17.71 -11.85
C SER A 343 -10.93 -17.92 -12.73
N MET A 344 -9.88 -18.55 -12.19
CA MET A 344 -8.68 -18.89 -12.95
C MET A 344 -8.96 -19.96 -14.02
N GLY A 345 -9.79 -20.96 -13.72
CA GLY A 345 -10.22 -21.97 -14.70
C GLY A 345 -11.02 -21.36 -15.85
N ASP A 346 -11.96 -20.46 -15.54
CA ASP A 346 -12.76 -19.74 -16.53
C ASP A 346 -11.88 -18.82 -17.41
N TRP A 347 -10.89 -18.15 -16.81
CA TRP A 347 -9.91 -17.36 -17.53
C TRP A 347 -9.06 -18.21 -18.47
N MET A 348 -8.51 -19.33 -17.99
CA MET A 348 -7.73 -20.25 -18.81
C MET A 348 -8.54 -20.81 -19.98
N ASN A 349 -9.80 -21.19 -19.74
CA ASN A 349 -10.70 -21.66 -20.79
C ASN A 349 -10.99 -20.59 -21.85
N LYS A 350 -11.05 -19.30 -21.47
CA LYS A 350 -11.18 -18.19 -22.42
C LYS A 350 -9.92 -18.01 -23.25
N GLN A 351 -8.74 -18.13 -22.66
CA GLN A 351 -7.45 -17.99 -23.37
C GLN A 351 -7.18 -19.16 -24.34
N LEU A 352 -7.56 -20.39 -23.96
CA LEU A 352 -7.35 -21.58 -24.79
C LEU A 352 -8.34 -21.72 -25.96
N ARG A 353 -9.45 -20.95 -25.96
CA ARG A 353 -10.34 -20.84 -27.12
C ARG A 353 -9.73 -19.91 -28.16
N ILE A 354 -8.80 -20.45 -28.94
CA ILE A 354 -8.32 -19.85 -30.20
C ILE A 354 -9.56 -19.57 -31.09
N PRO A 355 -9.72 -18.37 -31.67
CA PRO A 355 -10.78 -18.13 -32.65
C PRO A 355 -10.56 -19.04 -33.86
N ASP A 356 -11.52 -19.90 -34.15
CA ASP A 356 -11.56 -20.68 -35.37
C ASP A 356 -11.67 -19.70 -36.57
N PRO A 357 -10.71 -19.64 -37.51
CA PRO A 357 -10.75 -18.71 -38.64
C PRO A 357 -11.92 -18.98 -39.61
N HIS A 358 -12.76 -19.98 -39.31
CA HIS A 358 -13.96 -20.32 -40.08
C HIS A 358 -15.29 -20.18 -39.34
N SER A 359 -15.32 -19.57 -38.14
CA SER A 359 -16.61 -19.21 -37.51
C SER A 359 -17.24 -17.98 -38.21
N THR A 360 -17.83 -18.25 -39.36
CA THR A 360 -18.72 -17.32 -40.04
C THR A 360 -19.90 -17.01 -39.12
N LYS A 361 -20.04 -15.72 -38.80
CA LYS A 361 -21.16 -15.10 -38.11
C LYS A 361 -22.50 -15.73 -38.55
N LYS A 362 -23.16 -16.50 -37.69
CA LYS A 362 -24.62 -16.56 -37.68
C LYS A 362 -25.13 -15.42 -36.80
N SER A 363 -25.11 -14.22 -37.38
CA SER A 363 -26.00 -13.14 -36.93
C SER A 363 -27.38 -13.48 -37.45
N GLU A 364 -28.32 -13.74 -36.56
CA GLU A 364 -29.74 -13.74 -36.88
C GLU A 364 -30.10 -12.35 -37.45
N ALA A 365 -30.39 -12.29 -38.74
CA ALA A 365 -31.05 -11.17 -39.38
C ALA A 365 -32.17 -11.74 -40.23
N ALA A 366 -33.37 -11.25 -39.95
CA ALA A 366 -34.63 -11.69 -40.52
C ALA A 366 -34.70 -11.56 -42.04
N GLU A 367 -35.51 -12.44 -42.61
CA GLU A 367 -35.86 -12.62 -44.01
C GLU A 367 -36.26 -11.32 -44.74
N ASN A 368 -35.78 -11.13 -45.97
CA ASN A 368 -36.64 -10.93 -47.15
C ASN A 368 -35.85 -11.00 -48.48
N ILE A 369 -36.54 -11.51 -49.50
CA ILE A 369 -36.13 -12.12 -50.79
C ILE A 369 -35.80 -11.06 -51.89
N PRO A 370 -35.09 -11.43 -53.00
CA PRO A 370 -34.32 -10.53 -53.86
C PRO A 370 -34.93 -10.26 -55.26
N GLU A 371 -34.36 -9.30 -56.00
CA GLU A 371 -34.40 -9.28 -57.49
C GLU A 371 -33.13 -8.64 -58.12
N PRO A 372 -32.81 -8.94 -59.40
CA PRO A 372 -31.44 -9.01 -59.91
C PRO A 372 -31.09 -7.92 -60.95
N GLY A 373 -29.79 -7.68 -61.16
CA GLY A 373 -29.31 -7.14 -62.43
C GLY A 373 -28.09 -6.20 -62.36
N ASN A 374 -26.94 -6.75 -62.78
CA ASN A 374 -26.02 -6.21 -63.82
C ASN A 374 -24.53 -6.24 -63.44
N LEU A 375 -23.80 -7.07 -64.20
CA LEU A 375 -22.39 -6.87 -64.55
C LEU A 375 -22.29 -5.73 -65.59
N PRO A 376 -21.12 -5.10 -65.74
CA PRO A 376 -20.21 -5.57 -66.78
C PRO A 376 -18.72 -5.61 -66.37
N MET A 377 -18.02 -6.55 -67.00
CA MET A 377 -16.56 -6.70 -67.06
C MET A 377 -15.87 -5.56 -67.82
N ALA A 378 -14.60 -5.29 -67.48
CA ALA A 378 -13.53 -5.09 -68.47
C ALA A 378 -12.14 -5.39 -67.88
N ASN A 379 -11.30 -6.01 -68.71
CA ASN A 379 -9.97 -6.60 -68.50
C ASN A 379 -8.84 -5.63 -68.09
N GLY A 380 -7.78 -6.21 -67.49
CA GLY A 380 -6.41 -5.72 -67.65
C GLY A 380 -5.37 -6.43 -66.76
N ASN A 381 -4.63 -7.39 -67.34
CA ASN A 381 -3.48 -8.09 -66.73
C ASN A 381 -2.32 -7.14 -66.37
N GLY A 382 -1.64 -7.44 -65.25
CA GLY A 382 -0.32 -6.90 -64.91
C GLY A 382 0.22 -7.58 -63.64
N GLU A 383 1.14 -8.52 -63.81
CA GLU A 383 1.87 -9.21 -62.75
C GLU A 383 2.92 -8.28 -62.12
N GLU A 384 2.84 -8.02 -60.81
CA GLU A 384 4.00 -7.75 -59.94
C GLU A 384 3.70 -8.24 -58.50
N PRO A 385 4.60 -8.99 -57.84
CA PRO A 385 4.35 -9.49 -56.49
C PRO A 385 4.62 -8.40 -55.45
N VAL A 386 3.57 -8.01 -54.73
CA VAL A 386 3.66 -7.18 -53.52
C VAL A 386 4.17 -8.04 -52.37
N GLU A 387 5.34 -7.70 -51.83
CA GLU A 387 5.84 -8.23 -50.56
C GLU A 387 4.84 -7.87 -49.44
N GLY A 388 4.04 -8.86 -49.04
CA GLY A 388 3.28 -8.86 -47.80
C GLY A 388 4.01 -9.70 -46.77
N SER A 389 4.65 -9.07 -45.79
CA SER A 389 5.10 -9.75 -44.57
C SER A 389 5.19 -8.76 -43.42
N ASP A 390 4.06 -8.53 -42.75
CA ASP A 390 4.02 -7.90 -41.42
C ASP A 390 2.86 -8.49 -40.60
N SER A 391 2.89 -9.82 -40.40
CA SER A 391 1.93 -10.50 -39.51
C SER A 391 2.59 -11.54 -38.59
N HIS A 392 3.91 -11.50 -38.42
CA HIS A 392 4.66 -12.44 -37.56
C HIS A 392 5.33 -11.80 -36.34
N SER A 393 5.18 -10.49 -36.11
CA SER A 393 5.86 -9.79 -35.01
C SER A 393 5.18 -9.95 -33.65
N GLU A 394 3.84 -9.97 -33.57
CA GLU A 394 3.12 -9.96 -32.27
C GLU A 394 3.23 -11.26 -31.47
N ALA A 395 3.21 -12.42 -32.14
CA ALA A 395 3.37 -13.72 -31.47
C ALA A 395 4.79 -13.91 -30.88
N SER A 396 5.80 -13.27 -31.48
CA SER A 396 7.19 -13.35 -31.02
C SER A 396 7.44 -12.51 -29.75
N SER A 397 6.75 -11.37 -29.62
CA SER A 397 6.83 -10.51 -28.42
C SER A 397 6.09 -11.11 -27.22
N GLU A 398 4.90 -11.70 -27.42
CA GLU A 398 4.13 -12.31 -26.33
C GLU A 398 4.85 -13.52 -25.70
N ILE A 399 5.48 -14.37 -26.52
CA ILE A 399 6.28 -15.51 -26.04
C ILE A 399 7.50 -15.02 -25.24
N SER A 400 8.12 -13.91 -25.66
CA SER A 400 9.26 -13.31 -24.96
C SER A 400 8.86 -12.73 -23.60
N ASP A 401 7.67 -12.12 -23.51
CA ASP A 401 7.15 -11.54 -22.26
C ASP A 401 6.77 -12.62 -21.23
N VAL A 402 6.18 -13.74 -21.67
CA VAL A 402 5.86 -14.87 -20.78
C VAL A 402 7.15 -15.49 -20.21
N SER A 403 8.14 -15.75 -21.06
CA SER A 403 9.43 -16.30 -20.59
C SER A 403 10.13 -15.36 -19.61
N ALA A 404 10.06 -14.05 -19.83
CA ALA A 404 10.61 -13.05 -18.91
C ALA A 404 9.91 -13.06 -17.54
N ILE A 405 8.58 -13.22 -17.49
CA ILE A 405 7.82 -13.31 -16.24
C ILE A 405 8.19 -14.59 -15.47
N GLU A 406 8.27 -15.74 -16.16
CA GLU A 406 8.67 -17.01 -15.56
C GLU A 406 10.08 -16.95 -14.97
N GLN A 407 11.04 -16.43 -15.73
CA GLN A 407 12.42 -16.24 -15.27
C GLN A 407 12.49 -15.32 -14.05
N ARG A 408 11.73 -14.22 -14.04
CA ARG A 408 11.70 -13.29 -12.90
C ARG A 408 11.11 -13.96 -11.65
N ARG A 409 10.04 -14.75 -11.79
CA ARG A 409 9.46 -15.50 -10.67
C ARG A 409 10.41 -16.58 -10.16
N ALA A 410 11.06 -17.34 -11.05
CA ALA A 410 12.04 -18.35 -10.66
C ALA A 410 13.22 -17.73 -9.90
N TYR A 411 13.79 -16.63 -10.42
CA TYR A 411 14.85 -15.88 -9.75
C TYR A 411 14.42 -15.44 -8.34
N LYS A 412 13.20 -14.89 -8.20
CA LYS A 412 12.67 -14.44 -6.92
C LYS A 412 12.53 -15.59 -5.91
N LEU A 413 12.00 -16.74 -6.35
CA LEU A 413 11.79 -17.89 -5.48
C LEU A 413 13.12 -18.42 -4.92
N GLU A 414 14.14 -18.57 -5.76
CA GLU A 414 15.48 -18.98 -5.34
C GLU A 414 16.11 -17.96 -4.37
N LEU A 415 15.95 -16.66 -4.65
CA LEU A 415 16.41 -15.60 -3.75
C LEU A 415 15.72 -15.67 -2.37
N GLN A 416 14.39 -15.84 -2.36
CA GLN A 416 13.61 -15.97 -1.12
C GLN A 416 13.97 -17.24 -0.33
N GLU A 417 14.24 -18.35 -1.02
CA GLU A 417 14.75 -19.57 -0.39
C GLU A 417 16.10 -19.34 0.28
N GLY A 418 17.03 -18.67 -0.41
CA GLY A 418 18.33 -18.30 0.14
C GLY A 418 18.24 -17.37 1.36
N ILE A 419 17.33 -16.38 1.33
CA ILE A 419 17.04 -15.50 2.48
C ILE A 419 16.44 -16.30 3.65
N SER A 420 15.50 -17.21 3.38
CA SER A 420 14.91 -18.09 4.39
C SER A 420 15.97 -19.00 5.03
N LEU A 421 16.88 -19.53 4.22
CA LEU A 421 18.01 -20.34 4.69
C LEU A 421 19.00 -19.50 5.50
N PHE A 422 19.29 -18.26 5.10
CA PHE A 422 20.09 -17.31 5.88
C PHE A 422 19.47 -17.07 7.25
N ASN A 423 18.16 -16.80 7.28
CA ASN A 423 17.40 -16.55 8.51
C ASN A 423 17.30 -17.77 9.45
N ARG A 424 17.76 -18.94 9.01
CA ARG A 424 17.92 -20.14 9.85
C ARG A 424 19.38 -20.43 10.16
N LYS A 425 20.24 -20.29 9.16
CA LYS A 425 21.68 -20.62 9.17
C LYS A 425 22.42 -19.64 8.24
N PRO A 426 22.93 -18.51 8.74
CA PRO A 426 23.50 -17.44 7.91
C PRO A 426 24.56 -17.92 6.91
N LYS A 427 25.54 -18.70 7.38
CA LYS A 427 26.64 -19.21 6.52
C LYS A 427 26.13 -20.07 5.37
N LYS A 428 25.18 -20.97 5.63
CA LYS A 428 24.58 -21.82 4.59
C LYS A 428 23.70 -21.03 3.63
N GLY A 429 23.02 -20.00 4.13
CA GLY A 429 22.22 -19.10 3.29
C GLY A 429 23.09 -18.35 2.28
N ILE A 430 24.20 -17.77 2.73
CA ILE A 430 25.15 -17.08 1.84
C ILE A 430 25.78 -18.06 0.85
N GLU A 431 26.20 -19.24 1.29
CA GLU A 431 26.74 -20.28 0.40
C GLU A 431 25.74 -20.69 -0.69
N PHE A 432 24.46 -20.90 -0.32
CA PHE A 432 23.40 -21.20 -1.27
C PHE A 432 23.19 -20.05 -2.27
N LEU A 433 23.13 -18.80 -1.80
CA LEU A 433 22.94 -17.62 -2.63
C LEU A 433 24.08 -17.40 -3.63
N ILE A 434 25.32 -17.72 -3.23
CA ILE A 434 26.48 -17.70 -4.12
C ILE A 434 26.38 -18.81 -5.16
N ASN A 435 26.09 -20.04 -4.74
CA ASN A 435 25.97 -21.19 -5.64
C ASN A 435 24.82 -21.02 -6.66
N ALA A 436 23.74 -20.36 -6.27
CA ALA A 436 22.61 -20.02 -7.14
C ALA A 436 22.83 -18.76 -7.98
N ASN A 437 24.04 -18.17 -7.95
CA ASN A 437 24.42 -16.93 -8.63
C ASN A 437 23.48 -15.75 -8.33
N LYS A 438 22.95 -15.68 -7.11
CA LYS A 438 22.08 -14.58 -6.64
C LYS A 438 22.86 -13.48 -5.95
N VAL A 439 23.98 -13.84 -5.33
CA VAL A 439 24.93 -12.93 -4.68
C VAL A 439 26.31 -13.33 -5.21
N GLY A 440 27.14 -12.36 -5.56
CA GLY A 440 28.50 -12.68 -6.00
C GLY A 440 29.38 -13.15 -4.83
N SER A 441 30.51 -13.78 -5.15
CA SER A 441 31.39 -14.40 -4.15
C SER A 441 32.34 -13.41 -3.47
N SER A 442 32.35 -12.14 -3.91
CA SER A 442 33.20 -11.11 -3.31
C SER A 442 32.63 -10.62 -1.97
N PRO A 443 33.48 -10.30 -0.97
CA PRO A 443 33.03 -9.74 0.30
C PRO A 443 32.18 -8.46 0.15
N GLU A 444 32.47 -7.64 -0.87
CA GLU A 444 31.78 -6.40 -1.18
C GLU A 444 30.34 -6.65 -1.66
N GLU A 445 30.14 -7.63 -2.53
CA GLU A 445 28.80 -8.02 -3.01
C GLU A 445 27.96 -8.64 -1.90
N ILE A 446 28.56 -9.48 -1.06
CA ILE A 446 27.88 -10.04 0.12
C ILE A 446 27.51 -8.93 1.09
N ALA A 447 28.41 -7.98 1.35
CA ALA A 447 28.13 -6.83 2.20
C ALA A 447 26.99 -5.95 1.65
N ALA A 448 26.99 -5.68 0.34
CA ALA A 448 25.92 -4.95 -0.33
C ALA A 448 24.58 -5.70 -0.23
N PHE A 449 24.59 -7.02 -0.38
CA PHE A 449 23.41 -7.87 -0.18
C PHE A 449 22.88 -7.77 1.26
N LEU A 450 23.74 -7.93 2.27
CA LEU A 450 23.33 -7.83 3.69
C LEU A 450 22.80 -6.44 4.05
N LYS A 451 23.23 -5.40 3.35
CA LYS A 451 22.79 -4.01 3.57
C LYS A 451 21.44 -3.72 2.92
N ASN A 452 21.21 -4.23 1.70
CA ASN A 452 20.09 -3.82 0.86
C ASN A 452 18.95 -4.85 0.77
N ALA A 453 19.21 -6.13 1.01
CA ALA A 453 18.22 -7.17 0.83
C ALA A 453 17.11 -7.08 1.89
N SER A 454 15.86 -6.97 1.44
CA SER A 454 14.69 -7.00 2.31
C SER A 454 14.40 -8.41 2.82
N GLY A 455 13.96 -8.53 4.08
CA GLY A 455 13.55 -9.82 4.66
C GLY A 455 14.66 -10.60 5.36
N LEU A 456 15.88 -10.09 5.41
CA LEU A 456 16.94 -10.64 6.27
C LEU A 456 16.69 -10.25 7.74
N ASN A 457 16.89 -11.21 8.64
CA ASN A 457 16.78 -10.99 10.07
C ASN A 457 18.00 -10.19 10.58
N LYS A 458 17.76 -8.99 11.08
CA LYS A 458 18.80 -8.05 11.53
C LYS A 458 19.70 -8.61 12.65
N THR A 459 19.18 -9.47 13.51
CA THR A 459 19.97 -10.15 14.54
C THR A 459 20.96 -11.11 13.90
N LEU A 460 20.50 -11.90 12.93
CA LEU A 460 21.35 -12.86 12.23
C LEU A 460 22.37 -12.20 11.29
N ILE A 461 22.06 -11.02 10.75
CA ILE A 461 23.06 -10.18 10.07
C ILE A 461 24.17 -9.80 11.05
N GLY A 462 23.81 -9.28 12.22
CA GLY A 462 24.79 -8.92 13.25
C GLY A 462 25.63 -10.10 13.69
N ASP A 463 25.00 -11.24 13.95
CA ASP A 463 25.69 -12.47 14.35
C ASP A 463 26.71 -12.91 13.29
N TYR A 464 26.34 -12.86 12.00
CA TYR A 464 27.20 -13.20 10.87
C TYR A 464 28.38 -12.23 10.74
N LEU A 465 28.12 -10.92 10.74
CA LEU A 465 29.17 -9.89 10.67
C LEU A 465 30.13 -9.96 11.87
N GLY A 466 29.64 -10.43 13.02
CA GLY A 466 30.45 -10.62 14.22
C GLY A 466 31.25 -11.92 14.24
N GLU A 467 31.12 -12.84 13.28
CA GLU A 467 31.87 -14.11 13.29
C GLU A 467 33.38 -13.93 13.06
N ARG A 468 34.16 -14.96 13.41
CA ARG A 468 35.63 -14.96 13.29
C ARG A 468 36.17 -15.65 12.04
N ASP A 469 35.30 -16.21 11.22
CA ASP A 469 35.74 -16.85 9.98
C ASP A 469 36.23 -15.82 8.96
N GLU A 470 37.18 -16.23 8.14
CA GLU A 470 37.90 -15.33 7.22
C GLU A 470 36.95 -14.59 6.26
N LEU A 471 35.94 -15.27 5.73
CA LEU A 471 34.96 -14.67 4.83
C LEU A 471 34.09 -13.65 5.58
N SER A 472 33.49 -14.02 6.72
CA SER A 472 32.62 -13.13 7.48
C SER A 472 33.36 -11.89 8.00
N LEU A 473 34.63 -12.03 8.40
CA LEU A 473 35.48 -10.90 8.75
C LEU A 473 35.67 -9.95 7.56
N LYS A 474 36.07 -10.47 6.40
CA LYS A 474 36.22 -9.65 5.18
C LYS A 474 34.90 -8.96 4.80
N VAL A 475 33.78 -9.66 4.92
CA VAL A 475 32.44 -9.09 4.68
C VAL A 475 32.13 -7.98 5.69
N MET A 476 32.47 -8.14 6.97
CA MET A 476 32.29 -7.09 7.98
C MET A 476 33.12 -5.84 7.66
N HIS A 477 34.38 -6.01 7.26
CA HIS A 477 35.20 -4.89 6.81
C HIS A 477 34.56 -4.18 5.61
N ALA A 478 34.16 -4.91 4.57
CA ALA A 478 33.49 -4.36 3.39
C ALA A 478 32.14 -3.68 3.73
N TYR A 479 31.38 -4.24 4.67
CA TYR A 479 30.11 -3.69 5.13
C TYR A 479 30.31 -2.32 5.78
N VAL A 480 31.24 -2.21 6.73
CA VAL A 480 31.54 -0.94 7.40
C VAL A 480 32.17 0.06 6.43
N ASP A 481 33.07 -0.38 5.56
CA ASP A 481 33.72 0.47 4.57
C ASP A 481 32.73 0.99 3.49
N SER A 482 31.57 0.34 3.32
CA SER A 482 30.49 0.81 2.44
C SER A 482 29.75 2.06 2.95
N PHE A 483 30.01 2.50 4.19
CA PHE A 483 29.42 3.70 4.75
C PHE A 483 30.31 4.92 4.48
N ASP A 484 29.66 6.00 4.09
CA ASP A 484 30.26 7.33 4.05
C ASP A 484 29.89 8.09 5.34
N PHE A 485 30.89 8.29 6.19
CA PHE A 485 30.76 9.03 7.44
C PHE A 485 31.29 10.46 7.35
N GLN A 486 31.68 10.92 6.16
CA GLN A 486 32.26 12.24 6.00
C GLN A 486 31.28 13.34 6.44
N GLY A 487 31.72 14.19 7.38
CA GLY A 487 30.93 15.31 7.87
C GLY A 487 29.74 14.93 8.77
N LYS A 488 29.63 13.67 9.18
CA LYS A 488 28.64 13.21 10.17
C LYS A 488 29.21 13.28 11.58
N GLU A 489 28.39 13.71 12.53
CA GLU A 489 28.71 13.59 13.95
C GLU A 489 28.82 12.11 14.36
N PHE A 490 29.56 11.85 15.44
CA PHE A 490 29.88 10.47 15.85
C PHE A 490 28.63 9.64 16.17
N ASP A 491 27.65 10.23 16.85
CA ASP A 491 26.39 9.57 17.20
C ASP A 491 25.50 9.31 15.97
N GLU A 492 25.51 10.20 14.98
CA GLU A 492 24.81 10.01 13.71
C GLU A 492 25.42 8.88 12.89
N ALA A 493 26.76 8.81 12.85
CA ALA A 493 27.49 7.77 12.12
C ALA A 493 27.26 6.38 12.72
N ILE A 494 27.37 6.24 14.06
CA ILE A 494 27.13 4.95 14.71
C ILE A 494 25.65 4.54 14.60
N ARG A 495 24.71 5.48 14.70
CA ARG A 495 23.28 5.22 14.49
C ARG A 495 22.98 4.75 13.07
N ALA A 496 23.64 5.34 12.06
CA ALA A 496 23.50 4.92 10.67
C ALA A 496 24.03 3.49 10.43
N LEU A 497 25.16 3.13 11.04
CA LEU A 497 25.70 1.76 10.96
C LEU A 497 24.76 0.74 11.61
N LEU A 498 24.32 1.02 12.84
CA LEU A 498 23.49 0.13 13.64
C LEU A 498 22.02 0.05 13.18
N GLN A 499 21.61 0.85 12.22
CA GLN A 499 20.28 0.72 11.61
C GLN A 499 20.15 -0.56 10.77
N GLY A 500 21.26 -1.04 10.22
CA GLY A 500 21.32 -2.19 9.31
C GLY A 500 21.24 -3.56 9.99
N PHE A 501 21.67 -3.68 11.24
CA PHE A 501 21.71 -4.95 11.98
C PHE A 501 21.53 -4.74 13.49
N ARG A 502 21.31 -5.82 14.25
CA ARG A 502 21.32 -5.77 15.72
C ARG A 502 22.69 -6.22 16.24
N LEU A 503 23.24 -5.50 17.21
CA LEU A 503 24.52 -5.90 17.80
C LEU A 503 24.42 -7.29 18.45
N PRO A 504 25.41 -8.17 18.24
CA PRO A 504 25.47 -9.46 18.92
C PRO A 504 25.60 -9.29 20.44
N GLY A 505 25.20 -10.31 21.19
CA GLY A 505 25.35 -10.32 22.64
C GLY A 505 26.77 -10.61 23.13
N GLU A 506 27.61 -11.27 22.33
CA GLU A 506 28.97 -11.63 22.77
C GLU A 506 29.94 -10.46 22.64
N ALA A 507 30.60 -10.10 23.75
CA ALA A 507 31.53 -8.98 23.82
C ALA A 507 32.62 -9.00 22.73
N GLN A 508 33.15 -10.17 22.40
CA GLN A 508 34.19 -10.34 21.36
C GLN A 508 33.66 -10.03 19.94
N LYS A 509 32.37 -10.21 19.67
CA LYS A 509 31.78 -9.88 18.38
C LYS A 509 31.54 -8.37 18.27
N ILE A 510 31.02 -7.77 19.35
CA ILE A 510 30.86 -6.31 19.45
C ILE A 510 32.21 -5.62 19.24
N ASP A 511 33.26 -6.14 19.89
CA ASP A 511 34.62 -5.62 19.86
C ASP A 511 35.13 -5.39 18.43
N ARG A 512 35.12 -6.45 17.63
CA ARG A 512 35.56 -6.41 16.22
C ARG A 512 34.81 -5.40 15.37
N ILE A 513 33.49 -5.33 15.54
CA ILE A 513 32.64 -4.41 14.76
C ILE A 513 32.94 -2.96 15.17
N MET A 514 33.07 -2.68 16.46
CA MET A 514 33.34 -1.34 16.98
C MET A 514 34.75 -0.86 16.63
N GLU A 515 35.75 -1.75 16.65
CA GLU A 515 37.12 -1.44 16.22
C GLU A 515 37.16 -1.01 14.75
N LYS A 516 36.51 -1.80 13.88
CA LYS A 516 36.43 -1.46 12.45
C LYS A 516 35.60 -0.19 12.20
N PHE A 517 34.52 0.03 12.94
CA PHE A 517 33.76 1.28 12.86
C PHE A 517 34.61 2.49 13.23
N ALA A 518 35.35 2.43 14.33
CA ALA A 518 36.21 3.51 14.78
C ALA A 518 37.33 3.83 13.78
N GLU A 519 37.96 2.80 13.21
CA GLU A 519 38.95 2.93 12.13
C GLU A 519 38.34 3.68 10.93
N ARG A 520 37.15 3.27 10.47
CA ARG A 520 36.47 3.87 9.33
C ARG A 520 36.03 5.31 9.62
N TYR A 521 35.48 5.58 10.80
CA TYR A 521 35.04 6.92 11.19
C TYR A 521 36.22 7.90 11.20
N CYS A 522 37.37 7.51 11.77
CA CYS A 522 38.56 8.35 11.80
C CYS A 522 39.14 8.59 10.40
N LYS A 523 39.08 7.58 9.51
CA LYS A 523 39.47 7.74 8.10
C LYS A 523 38.59 8.76 7.36
N CYS A 524 37.28 8.74 7.59
CA CYS A 524 36.35 9.71 7.01
C CYS A 524 36.44 11.11 7.66
N ASN A 525 36.83 11.17 8.95
CA ASN A 525 36.87 12.41 9.74
C ASN A 525 38.23 12.57 10.47
N PRO A 526 39.34 12.85 9.76
CA PRO A 526 40.68 12.85 10.35
C PRO A 526 40.92 13.89 11.46
N LYS A 527 40.04 14.90 11.58
CA LYS A 527 40.14 15.97 12.58
C LYS A 527 39.29 15.72 13.83
N ALA A 528 38.41 14.71 13.81
CA ALA A 528 37.45 14.48 14.89
C ALA A 528 38.10 13.81 16.11
N PHE A 529 39.05 12.89 15.90
CA PHE A 529 39.75 12.16 16.94
C PHE A 529 41.26 12.15 16.71
N THR A 530 42.04 12.15 17.79
CA THR A 530 43.50 12.04 17.76
C THR A 530 44.00 10.64 17.42
N SER A 531 43.21 9.60 17.72
CA SER A 531 43.50 8.20 17.39
C SER A 531 42.22 7.38 17.23
N ALA A 532 42.29 6.30 16.45
CA ALA A 532 41.19 5.34 16.31
C ALA A 532 40.80 4.70 17.65
N ASP A 533 41.77 4.48 18.55
CA ASP A 533 41.52 3.94 19.89
C ASP A 533 40.58 4.84 20.71
N THR A 534 40.71 6.17 20.57
CA THR A 534 39.83 7.13 21.27
C THR A 534 38.40 7.03 20.76
N ALA A 535 38.23 6.93 19.44
CA ALA A 535 36.93 6.73 18.81
C ALA A 535 36.32 5.37 19.17
N TYR A 536 37.14 4.32 19.29
CA TYR A 536 36.73 2.98 19.71
C TYR A 536 36.22 2.97 21.17
N VAL A 537 36.95 3.58 22.11
CA VAL A 537 36.51 3.70 23.52
C VAL A 537 35.20 4.48 23.60
N LEU A 538 35.05 5.54 22.81
CA LEU A 538 33.80 6.28 22.73
C LEU A 538 32.66 5.44 22.15
N ALA A 539 32.90 4.65 21.08
CA ALA A 539 31.90 3.74 20.51
C ALA A 539 31.39 2.77 21.58
N TYR A 540 32.31 2.13 22.32
CA TYR A 540 31.96 1.24 23.43
C TYR A 540 31.16 1.94 24.52
N SER A 541 31.57 3.15 24.89
CA SER A 541 30.87 3.96 25.89
C SER A 541 29.44 4.29 25.46
N VAL A 542 29.22 4.61 24.17
CA VAL A 542 27.88 4.85 23.61
C VAL A 542 27.02 3.58 23.66
N ILE A 543 27.57 2.41 23.33
CA ILE A 543 26.83 1.14 23.41
C ILE A 543 26.46 0.79 24.86
N LEU A 544 27.40 0.95 25.79
CA LEU A 544 27.20 0.72 27.22
C LEU A 544 26.14 1.67 27.79
N LEU A 545 26.22 2.96 27.45
CA LEU A 545 25.24 3.97 27.86
C LEU A 545 23.85 3.67 27.31
N ASN A 546 23.76 3.26 26.04
CA ASN A 546 22.48 2.89 25.42
C ASN A 546 21.87 1.64 26.07
N THR A 547 22.72 0.67 26.43
CA THR A 547 22.30 -0.53 27.16
C THR A 547 21.82 -0.18 28.57
N ASP A 548 22.53 0.69 29.29
CA ASP A 548 22.17 1.16 30.63
C ASP A 548 20.85 1.97 30.64
N ALA A 549 20.69 2.90 29.70
CA ALA A 549 19.54 3.79 29.63
C ALA A 549 18.22 3.08 29.29
N HIS A 550 18.29 2.02 28.46
CA HIS A 550 17.11 1.39 27.87
C HIS A 550 16.87 -0.06 28.31
N ASN A 551 17.80 -0.72 29.00
CA ASN A 551 17.59 -2.06 29.51
C ASN A 551 16.83 -2.05 30.86
N PRO A 552 15.60 -2.59 30.94
CA PRO A 552 14.79 -2.57 32.17
C PRO A 552 15.39 -3.41 33.33
N THR A 553 16.41 -4.23 33.06
CA THR A 553 17.11 -5.00 34.10
C THR A 553 18.11 -4.17 34.91
N VAL A 554 18.49 -2.98 34.42
CA VAL A 554 19.41 -2.07 35.12
C VAL A 554 18.61 -1.13 36.04
N LYS A 555 18.69 -1.38 37.35
CA LYS A 555 17.89 -0.66 38.36
C LYS A 555 18.40 0.75 38.68
N ASN A 556 19.71 0.98 38.54
CA ASN A 556 20.35 2.27 38.78
C ASN A 556 20.97 2.75 37.47
N LYS A 557 20.27 3.64 36.77
CA LYS A 557 20.73 4.22 35.50
C LYS A 557 21.83 5.25 35.76
N MET A 558 22.84 5.31 34.89
CA MET A 558 23.84 6.35 34.90
C MET A 558 23.17 7.72 34.66
N SER A 559 23.14 8.56 35.69
CA SER A 559 22.71 9.95 35.57
C SER A 559 23.82 10.76 34.89
N GLY A 560 23.52 11.32 33.72
CA GLY A 560 24.39 12.25 32.98
C GLY A 560 24.61 13.57 33.71
#